data_AF-A0A0G4GD35-F1
#
_entry.id   AF-A0A0G4GD35-F1
#
_cell.length_a   1.000
_cell.length_b   1.000
_cell.length_c   1.000
_cell.angle_alpha   90.00
_cell.angle_beta   90.00
_cell.angle_gamma   90.00
#
_symmetry.space_group_name_H-M   'P 1'
#
loop_
_entity.id
_entity.type
_entity.pdbx_description
1 polymer ?
#
loop_
_entity_poly.entity_id
_entity_poly.type
_entity_poly.pdbx_seq_one_letter_code
_entity_poly.pdbx_strand_id
1 'polypeptide(L)'
;MCIDYLQTRAEDDNTDFVTCPYRYDVTTPADVYAPKNYPQAATLERHEQQKRHRMAALLKCVTDANSLALMEVAMVIEMCQLEAESPIEGSIVNRGQGVFLTRWMGGNKKSLRSLYRASHDGPSHAKLLRCVGDANGLVFVVKKGERLFGAFISAGIQLPDDPTGENEYRCDVWHFSLAGHFAQPTKFGGVRQPVGVAGREGLTAEGLEKLWNCPWLYLGCEGGAAADDMRSCYQFIYSGCVPEGYVGPWSEYGNAAFGGRATFMADDVEVLTVV
;
A
#
# COMPACT_ATOMS: atom_id res chain seq x y z
N MET A 1 5.06 10.26 37.89
CA MET A 1 6.34 10.54 38.57
C MET A 1 6.25 11.63 39.63
N CYS A 2 5.58 12.77 39.40
CA CYS A 2 5.45 13.80 40.46
C CYS A 2 4.42 13.44 41.56
N ILE A 3 3.30 12.79 41.22
CA ILE A 3 2.23 12.48 42.19
C ILE A 3 2.62 11.35 43.14
N ASP A 4 3.19 10.25 42.63
CA ASP A 4 3.59 9.12 43.49
C ASP A 4 4.68 9.53 44.50
N TYR A 5 5.64 10.37 44.09
CA TYR A 5 6.68 10.88 44.99
C TYR A 5 6.14 11.79 46.10
N LEU A 6 5.07 12.55 45.82
CA LEU A 6 4.44 13.43 46.81
C LEU A 6 3.57 12.63 47.81
N GLN A 7 2.98 11.52 47.36
CA GLN A 7 2.16 10.66 48.22
C GLN A 7 2.99 9.85 49.22
N THR A 8 4.15 9.31 48.80
CA THR A 8 5.03 8.57 49.72
C THR A 8 5.64 9.46 50.81
N ARG A 9 5.84 10.75 50.53
CA ARG A 9 6.50 11.68 51.46
C ARG A 9 5.55 12.32 52.48
N ALA A 10 4.25 12.38 52.18
CA ALA A 10 3.23 12.89 53.08
C ALA A 10 2.90 11.92 54.24
N GLU A 11 3.29 10.64 54.11
CA GLU A 11 3.07 9.63 55.17
C GLU A 11 4.18 9.63 56.24
N ASP A 12 5.37 10.17 55.93
CA ASP A 12 6.54 10.15 56.83
C ASP A 12 6.79 11.47 57.60
N ASP A 13 6.38 12.61 57.04
CA ASP A 13 6.58 13.92 57.68
C ASP A 13 5.23 14.53 58.08
N ASN A 14 5.01 14.68 59.40
CA ASN A 14 3.84 15.32 60.01
C ASN A 14 3.79 16.84 59.73
N THR A 15 3.73 17.21 58.47
CA THR A 15 3.72 18.60 57.99
C THR A 15 2.52 18.82 57.08
N ASP A 16 1.66 19.79 57.41
CA ASP A 16 0.39 20.08 56.72
C ASP A 16 0.54 20.62 55.28
N PHE A 17 1.77 20.70 54.75
CA PHE A 17 2.07 21.29 53.45
C PHE A 17 3.16 20.50 52.72
N VAL A 18 2.86 20.03 51.51
CA VAL A 18 3.85 19.39 50.62
C VAL A 18 4.25 20.38 49.53
N THR A 19 5.54 20.73 49.48
CA THR A 19 6.08 21.64 48.45
C THR A 19 6.41 20.85 47.19
N CYS A 20 5.84 21.24 46.04
CA CYS A 20 6.15 20.61 44.75
C CYS A 20 7.52 21.09 44.25
N PRO A 21 8.51 20.21 44.01
CA PRO A 21 9.86 20.63 43.64
C PRO A 21 9.96 21.31 42.25
N TYR A 22 8.88 21.26 41.45
CA TYR A 22 8.82 21.84 40.11
C TYR A 22 7.89 23.06 39.98
N ARG A 23 7.24 23.48 41.08
CA ARG A 23 6.47 24.73 41.14
C ARG A 23 6.89 25.49 42.39
N TYR A 24 7.85 26.38 42.21
CA TYR A 24 8.17 27.38 43.22
C TYR A 24 6.89 28.23 43.46
N ASP A 25 6.55 28.44 44.73
CA ASP A 25 5.45 29.29 45.24
C ASP A 25 4.00 28.79 45.15
N VAL A 26 3.74 27.49 44.94
CA VAL A 26 2.37 26.94 45.04
C VAL A 26 2.27 25.94 46.20
N THR A 27 1.74 26.39 47.34
CA THR A 27 1.38 25.54 48.48
C THR A 27 -0.05 25.04 48.31
N THR A 28 -0.24 23.71 48.30
CA THR A 28 -1.57 23.10 48.23
C THR A 28 -1.92 22.54 49.62
N PRO A 29 -3.06 22.92 50.23
CA PRO A 29 -3.47 22.38 51.52
C PRO A 29 -3.70 20.87 51.47
N ALA A 30 -3.25 20.14 52.49
CA ALA A 30 -3.34 18.67 52.55
C ALA A 30 -4.77 18.13 52.65
N ASP A 31 -5.75 18.97 53.01
CA ASP A 31 -7.17 18.62 53.20
C ASP A 31 -8.02 18.74 51.92
N VAL A 32 -7.47 19.29 50.84
CA VAL A 32 -8.20 19.43 49.57
C VAL A 32 -8.04 18.18 48.73
N TYR A 33 -9.09 17.35 48.71
CA TYR A 33 -9.17 16.13 47.90
C TYR A 33 -9.13 16.49 46.40
N ALA A 34 -7.93 16.47 45.81
CA ALA A 34 -7.75 16.70 44.39
C ALA A 34 -8.44 15.56 43.61
N PRO A 35 -9.42 15.85 42.73
CA PRO A 35 -10.09 14.82 41.96
C PRO A 35 -9.07 14.11 41.07
N LYS A 36 -8.92 12.79 41.28
CA LYS A 36 -8.08 11.93 40.45
C LYS A 36 -8.53 12.08 38.99
N ASN A 37 -7.63 12.53 38.13
CA ASN A 37 -7.91 12.74 36.70
C ASN A 37 -7.87 11.39 35.97
N TYR A 38 -8.82 10.50 36.29
CA TYR A 38 -8.95 9.14 35.76
C TYR A 38 -8.95 9.05 34.22
N PRO A 39 -9.49 10.01 33.44
CA PRO A 39 -9.40 9.97 31.98
C PRO A 39 -7.96 10.01 31.45
N GLN A 40 -7.05 10.70 32.15
CA GLN A 40 -5.63 10.76 31.78
C GLN A 40 -4.90 9.47 32.14
N ALA A 41 -5.25 8.84 33.27
CA ALA A 41 -4.68 7.55 33.68
C ALA A 41 -5.03 6.43 32.67
N ALA A 42 -6.31 6.31 32.28
CA ALA A 42 -6.73 5.30 31.30
C ALA A 42 -6.14 5.53 29.89
N THR A 43 -5.82 6.78 29.55
CA THR A 43 -5.13 7.11 28.30
C THR A 43 -3.64 6.72 28.36
N LEU A 44 -3.00 6.98 29.51
CA LEU A 44 -1.62 6.59 29.75
C LEU A 44 -1.44 5.07 29.78
N GLU A 45 -2.33 4.34 30.45
CA GLU A 45 -2.31 2.87 30.51
C GLU A 45 -2.48 2.24 29.12
N ARG A 46 -3.43 2.74 28.32
CA ARG A 46 -3.58 2.28 26.92
C ARG A 46 -2.32 2.52 26.10
N HIS A 47 -1.68 3.66 26.27
CA HIS A 47 -0.43 3.99 25.59
C HIS A 47 0.75 3.11 26.07
N GLU A 48 0.86 2.82 27.37
CA GLU A 48 1.86 1.89 27.89
C GLU A 48 1.64 0.45 27.43
N GLN A 49 0.38 0.00 27.39
CA GLN A 49 0.03 -1.33 26.92
C GLN A 49 0.29 -1.49 25.42
N GLN A 50 0.01 -0.44 24.64
CA GLN A 50 0.40 -0.34 23.24
C GLN A 50 1.93 -0.42 23.10
N LYS A 51 2.71 0.30 23.91
CA LYS A 51 4.18 0.22 23.91
C LYS A 51 4.71 -1.18 24.27
N ARG A 52 4.10 -1.87 25.23
CA ARG A 52 4.49 -3.24 25.59
C ARG A 52 4.20 -4.23 24.47
N HIS A 53 3.02 -4.15 23.85
CA HIS A 53 2.69 -4.96 22.67
C HIS A 53 3.69 -4.70 21.53
N ARG A 54 4.01 -3.43 21.29
CA ARG A 54 5.01 -3.00 20.31
C ARG A 54 6.39 -3.61 20.60
N MET A 55 6.90 -3.51 21.83
CA MET A 55 8.19 -4.12 22.22
C MET A 55 8.19 -5.64 22.10
N ALA A 56 7.09 -6.31 22.46
CA ALA A 56 6.98 -7.77 22.35
C ALA A 56 7.04 -8.22 20.88
N ALA A 57 6.38 -7.50 19.97
CA ALA A 57 6.46 -7.77 18.54
C ALA A 57 7.89 -7.61 18.00
N LEU A 58 8.61 -6.54 18.39
CA LEU A 58 10.01 -6.36 18.01
C LEU A 58 10.92 -7.47 18.52
N LEU A 59 10.76 -7.87 19.79
CA LEU A 59 11.58 -8.92 20.39
C LEU A 59 11.38 -10.25 19.63
N LYS A 60 10.14 -10.56 19.25
CA LYS A 60 9.79 -11.73 18.43
C LYS A 60 10.39 -11.66 17.02
N CYS A 61 10.46 -10.48 16.40
CA CYS A 61 11.11 -10.30 15.11
C CYS A 61 12.62 -10.56 15.15
N VAL A 62 13.28 -10.17 16.25
CA VAL A 62 14.73 -10.37 16.43
C VAL A 62 15.07 -11.84 16.66
N THR A 63 14.19 -12.60 17.32
CA THR A 63 14.43 -14.02 17.59
C THR A 63 14.02 -14.92 16.43
N ASP A 64 12.92 -14.65 15.73
CA ASP A 64 12.36 -15.56 14.72
C ASP A 64 11.83 -14.85 13.47
N ALA A 65 12.74 -14.25 12.70
CA ALA A 65 12.41 -13.46 11.50
C ALA A 65 11.56 -14.18 10.42
N ASN A 66 11.45 -15.52 10.47
CA ASN A 66 10.72 -16.33 9.50
C ASN A 66 9.31 -16.78 9.94
N SER A 67 8.88 -16.51 11.18
CA SER A 67 7.59 -17.00 11.72
C SER A 67 6.56 -15.91 12.03
N LEU A 68 6.77 -14.70 11.54
CA LEU A 68 5.84 -13.59 11.76
C LEU A 68 4.55 -13.76 10.96
N ALA A 69 3.41 -13.60 11.64
CA ALA A 69 2.13 -13.45 10.99
C ALA A 69 2.10 -12.12 10.20
N LEU A 70 1.25 -12.05 9.18
CA LEU A 70 1.17 -10.88 8.28
C LEU A 70 0.91 -9.56 9.04
N MET A 71 0.06 -9.61 10.07
CA MET A 71 -0.24 -8.47 10.94
C MET A 71 0.96 -8.04 11.81
N GLU A 72 1.79 -8.99 12.25
CA GLU A 72 2.98 -8.69 13.04
C GLU A 72 4.05 -7.99 12.18
N VAL A 73 4.19 -8.40 10.91
CA VAL A 73 5.05 -7.73 9.94
C VAL A 73 4.59 -6.29 9.69
N ALA A 74 3.30 -6.07 9.47
CA ALA A 74 2.74 -4.73 9.28
C ALA A 74 3.00 -3.82 10.49
N MET A 75 2.79 -4.34 11.71
CA MET A 75 3.02 -3.62 12.97
C MET A 75 4.50 -3.21 13.14
N VAL A 76 5.43 -4.07 12.76
CA VAL A 76 6.88 -3.80 12.87
C VAL A 76 7.33 -2.78 11.83
N ILE A 77 6.75 -2.81 10.63
CA ILE A 77 7.02 -1.80 9.59
C ILE A 77 6.55 -0.41 10.04
N GLU A 78 5.33 -0.32 10.57
CA GLU A 78 4.76 0.92 11.14
C GLU A 78 5.63 1.43 12.31
N MET A 79 6.04 0.53 13.21
CA MET A 79 6.84 0.86 14.39
C MET A 79 8.26 1.34 14.09
N CYS A 80 8.93 0.75 13.11
CA CYS A 80 10.31 1.09 12.79
C CYS A 80 10.42 2.39 11.96
N GLN A 81 9.33 3.15 11.81
CA GLN A 81 9.26 4.33 10.93
C GLN A 81 9.77 4.03 9.51
N LEU A 82 9.68 2.77 9.09
CA LEU A 82 10.08 2.34 7.75
C LEU A 82 9.15 2.88 6.68
N GLU A 83 8.10 3.60 7.08
CA GLU A 83 7.17 4.30 6.21
C GLU A 83 7.78 5.51 5.50
N ALA A 84 8.91 6.07 5.99
CA ALA A 84 9.41 7.35 5.50
C ALA A 84 10.28 7.29 4.24
N GLU A 85 10.88 6.14 3.92
CA GLU A 85 11.72 6.00 2.72
C GLU A 85 11.30 4.78 1.91
N SER A 86 10.84 5.04 0.67
CA SER A 86 10.66 3.98 -0.30
C SER A 86 12.02 3.33 -0.55
N PRO A 87 12.14 1.98 -0.49
CA PRO A 87 13.40 1.30 -0.78
C PRO A 87 13.79 1.46 -2.25
N ILE A 88 12.87 1.97 -3.07
CA ILE A 88 13.02 2.31 -4.46
C ILE A 88 12.93 3.83 -4.54
N GLU A 89 14.04 4.49 -4.84
CA GLU A 89 14.10 5.94 -4.95
C GLU A 89 13.02 6.46 -5.92
N GLY A 90 12.14 7.33 -5.42
CA GLY A 90 11.05 7.93 -6.20
C GLY A 90 9.82 7.04 -6.46
N SER A 91 9.75 5.79 -5.98
CA SER A 91 8.57 4.95 -6.22
C SER A 91 7.31 5.45 -5.49
N ILE A 92 6.14 5.23 -6.08
CA ILE A 92 4.84 5.44 -5.41
C ILE A 92 4.52 4.33 -4.40
N VAL A 93 5.27 3.22 -4.44
CA VAL A 93 5.19 2.10 -3.51
C VAL A 93 6.10 2.36 -2.32
N ASN A 94 5.51 2.48 -1.12
CA ASN A 94 6.31 2.63 0.10
C ASN A 94 6.98 1.30 0.50
N ARG A 95 7.90 1.35 1.47
CA ARG A 95 8.64 0.16 1.93
C ARG A 95 7.73 -0.98 2.38
N GLY A 96 6.67 -0.65 3.13
CA GLY A 96 5.73 -1.64 3.63
C GLY A 96 5.05 -2.40 2.50
N GLN A 97 4.52 -1.66 1.53
CA GLN A 97 3.87 -2.19 0.34
C GLN A 97 4.86 -3.00 -0.53
N GLY A 98 6.09 -2.55 -0.67
CA GLY A 98 7.16 -3.27 -1.38
C GLY A 98 7.46 -4.64 -0.78
N VAL A 99 7.43 -4.77 0.56
CA VAL A 99 7.60 -6.06 1.25
C VAL A 99 6.49 -7.06 0.89
N PHE A 100 5.24 -6.61 0.74
CA PHE A 100 4.14 -7.50 0.31
C PHE A 100 4.35 -8.01 -1.10
N LEU A 101 4.71 -7.11 -2.03
CA LEU A 101 4.98 -7.47 -3.41
C LEU A 101 6.14 -8.48 -3.51
N THR A 102 7.28 -8.22 -2.87
CA THR A 102 8.44 -9.15 -2.91
C THR A 102 8.13 -10.50 -2.27
N ARG A 103 7.37 -10.51 -1.17
CA ARG A 103 6.88 -11.75 -0.53
C ARG A 103 6.00 -12.55 -1.49
N TRP A 104 5.07 -11.92 -2.19
CA TRP A 104 4.18 -12.59 -3.15
C TRP A 104 4.90 -13.16 -4.38
N MET A 105 6.13 -12.72 -4.64
CA MET A 105 6.95 -13.13 -5.79
C MET A 105 7.99 -14.19 -5.44
N GLY A 106 7.94 -14.78 -4.25
CA GLY A 106 8.85 -15.87 -3.86
C GLY A 106 9.95 -15.48 -2.88
N GLY A 107 9.79 -14.37 -2.16
CA GLY A 107 10.46 -14.16 -0.87
C GLY A 107 11.50 -13.04 -0.82
N ASN A 108 12.08 -12.88 0.37
CA ASN A 108 12.81 -11.70 0.85
C ASN A 108 14.16 -11.43 0.15
N LYS A 109 14.59 -12.30 -0.78
CA LYS A 109 15.82 -12.12 -1.55
C LYS A 109 15.62 -11.34 -2.85
N LYS A 110 14.36 -11.13 -3.24
CA LYS A 110 13.99 -10.34 -4.42
C LYS A 110 13.87 -8.88 -4.03
N SER A 111 14.32 -8.01 -4.89
CA SER A 111 14.10 -6.57 -4.76
C SER A 111 13.26 -6.06 -5.93
N LEU A 112 12.69 -4.88 -5.72
CA LEU A 112 11.91 -4.19 -6.73
C LEU A 112 12.75 -3.04 -7.28
N ARG A 113 12.65 -2.83 -8.59
CA ARG A 113 13.24 -1.68 -9.26
C ARG A 113 12.18 -0.98 -10.08
N SER A 114 12.05 0.34 -9.91
CA SER A 114 11.17 1.15 -10.76
C SER A 114 11.78 1.26 -12.16
N LEU A 115 10.96 0.98 -13.17
CA LEU A 115 11.35 1.09 -14.58
C LEU A 115 10.70 2.30 -15.24
N TYR A 116 9.43 2.55 -14.92
CA TYR A 116 8.62 3.61 -15.53
C TYR A 116 7.71 4.22 -14.49
N ARG A 117 7.54 5.54 -14.54
CA ARG A 117 6.50 6.26 -13.80
C ARG A 117 5.95 7.40 -14.63
N ALA A 118 4.64 7.44 -14.84
CA ALA A 118 4.00 8.39 -15.73
C ALA A 118 4.29 9.86 -15.33
N SER A 119 4.31 10.17 -14.04
CA SER A 119 4.65 11.50 -13.53
C SER A 119 6.11 11.93 -13.76
N HIS A 120 7.03 10.97 -13.92
CA HIS A 120 8.46 11.23 -14.09
C HIS A 120 8.90 11.13 -15.57
N ASP A 121 8.53 10.06 -16.24
CA ASP A 121 9.02 9.72 -17.60
C ASP A 121 8.10 10.25 -18.71
N GLY A 122 6.91 10.72 -18.33
CA GLY A 122 5.84 11.13 -19.21
C GLY A 122 4.78 10.02 -19.37
N PRO A 123 3.50 10.38 -19.56
CA PRO A 123 2.40 9.43 -19.48
C PRO A 123 2.20 8.58 -20.74
N SER A 124 2.95 8.79 -21.84
CA SER A 124 2.62 8.15 -23.10
C SER A 124 2.96 6.66 -23.18
N HIS A 125 2.21 5.91 -23.99
CA HIS A 125 2.47 4.49 -24.26
C HIS A 125 3.89 4.26 -24.78
N ALA A 126 4.35 5.10 -25.70
CA ALA A 126 5.70 5.01 -26.25
C ALA A 126 6.81 5.17 -25.19
N LYS A 127 6.57 6.02 -24.16
CA LYS A 127 7.51 6.22 -23.04
C LYS A 127 7.52 5.00 -22.13
N LEU A 128 6.35 4.45 -21.80
CA LEU A 128 6.23 3.22 -21.03
C LEU A 128 7.01 2.09 -21.71
N LEU A 129 6.77 1.82 -23.00
CA LEU A 129 7.46 0.77 -23.74
C LEU A 129 8.98 0.95 -23.75
N ARG A 130 9.44 2.19 -23.96
CA ARG A 130 10.87 2.50 -24.00
C ARG A 130 11.53 2.30 -22.64
N CYS A 131 10.87 2.70 -21.55
CA CYS A 131 11.41 2.60 -20.20
C CYS A 131 11.38 1.17 -19.66
N VAL A 132 10.31 0.42 -19.96
CA VAL A 132 10.18 -0.99 -19.55
C VAL A 132 11.14 -1.90 -20.33
N GLY A 133 11.34 -1.64 -21.62
CA GLY A 133 12.28 -2.40 -22.45
C GLY A 133 11.91 -3.89 -22.54
N ASP A 134 12.92 -4.75 -22.38
CA ASP A 134 12.82 -6.21 -22.41
C ASP A 134 12.68 -6.86 -21.02
N ALA A 135 12.39 -6.05 -19.99
CA ALA A 135 12.23 -6.56 -18.63
C ALA A 135 11.04 -7.52 -18.52
N ASN A 136 11.23 -8.58 -17.72
CA ASN A 136 10.20 -9.55 -17.37
C ASN A 136 9.75 -9.37 -15.91
N GLY A 137 8.70 -10.10 -15.49
CA GLY A 137 8.21 -10.05 -14.11
C GLY A 137 7.78 -8.63 -13.73
N LEU A 138 6.84 -8.08 -14.49
CA LEU A 138 6.43 -6.69 -14.38
C LEU A 138 5.30 -6.53 -13.37
N VAL A 139 5.39 -5.51 -12.52
CA VAL A 139 4.35 -5.10 -11.58
C VAL A 139 3.84 -3.73 -12.00
N PHE A 140 2.62 -3.67 -12.50
CA PHE A 140 1.90 -2.45 -12.78
C PHE A 140 1.22 -1.97 -11.51
N VAL A 141 1.52 -0.74 -11.08
CA VAL A 141 0.97 -0.10 -9.89
C VAL A 141 0.22 1.15 -10.31
N VAL A 142 -1.05 1.22 -9.96
CA VAL A 142 -1.96 2.34 -10.26
C VAL A 142 -2.30 3.06 -8.95
N LYS A 143 -2.07 4.37 -8.92
CA LYS A 143 -2.45 5.24 -7.79
C LYS A 143 -3.69 6.04 -8.14
N LYS A 144 -4.70 5.99 -7.25
CA LYS A 144 -5.87 6.86 -7.33
C LYS A 144 -6.33 7.32 -5.95
N GLY A 145 -6.07 8.58 -5.60
CA GLY A 145 -6.24 9.11 -4.26
C GLY A 145 -5.42 8.31 -3.25
N GLU A 146 -6.11 7.77 -2.24
CA GLU A 146 -5.53 6.91 -1.21
C GLU A 146 -5.43 5.43 -1.62
N ARG A 147 -5.89 5.09 -2.83
CA ARG A 147 -5.95 3.71 -3.31
C ARG A 147 -4.70 3.38 -4.11
N LEU A 148 -4.15 2.20 -3.84
CA LEU A 148 -3.02 1.65 -4.55
C LEU A 148 -3.33 0.20 -4.90
N PHE A 149 -3.28 -0.13 -6.18
CA PHE A 149 -3.65 -1.45 -6.69
C PHE A 149 -2.98 -1.70 -8.04
N GLY A 150 -3.14 -2.91 -8.58
CA GLY A 150 -2.62 -3.19 -9.91
C GLY A 150 -2.54 -4.67 -10.22
N ALA A 151 -1.59 -5.01 -11.08
CA ALA A 151 -1.40 -6.36 -11.56
C ALA A 151 0.08 -6.70 -11.76
N PHE A 152 0.40 -7.97 -11.62
CA PHE A 152 1.67 -8.55 -12.01
C PHE A 152 1.48 -9.42 -13.23
N ILE A 153 2.48 -9.41 -14.12
CA ILE A 153 2.61 -10.35 -15.23
C ILE A 153 4.00 -11.00 -15.17
N SER A 154 4.09 -12.33 -15.35
CA SER A 154 5.39 -13.02 -15.29
C SER A 154 6.28 -12.77 -16.50
N ALA A 155 5.70 -12.40 -17.63
CA ALA A 155 6.41 -12.06 -18.86
C ALA A 155 6.72 -10.55 -18.95
N GLY A 156 7.52 -10.17 -19.96
CA GLY A 156 7.69 -8.80 -20.41
C GLY A 156 6.64 -8.39 -21.45
N ILE A 157 6.64 -7.12 -21.84
CA ILE A 157 5.73 -6.59 -22.86
C ILE A 157 6.17 -7.09 -24.25
N GLN A 158 5.37 -7.95 -24.87
CA GLN A 158 5.66 -8.47 -26.21
C GLN A 158 4.88 -7.68 -27.27
N LEU A 159 5.57 -6.77 -27.96
CA LEU A 159 4.98 -5.97 -29.03
C LEU A 159 4.67 -6.84 -30.28
N PRO A 160 3.64 -6.49 -31.07
CA PRO A 160 3.45 -7.06 -32.39
C PRO A 160 4.56 -6.68 -33.37
N ASP A 161 4.72 -7.49 -34.42
CA ASP A 161 5.64 -7.18 -35.53
C ASP A 161 5.19 -5.95 -36.34
N ASP A 162 3.87 -5.78 -36.51
CA ASP A 162 3.26 -4.60 -37.12
C ASP A 162 3.06 -3.49 -36.07
N PRO A 163 3.67 -2.29 -36.23
CA PRO A 163 3.48 -1.17 -35.32
C PRO A 163 2.02 -0.72 -35.15
N THR A 164 1.15 -1.04 -36.12
CA THR A 164 -0.29 -0.74 -36.09
C THR A 164 -1.15 -1.90 -35.57
N GLY A 165 -0.55 -3.09 -35.43
CA GLY A 165 -1.23 -4.30 -35.00
C GLY A 165 -1.33 -4.44 -33.49
N GLU A 166 -1.64 -5.66 -33.07
CA GLU A 166 -1.69 -6.07 -31.67
C GLU A 166 -1.06 -7.45 -31.48
N ASN A 167 -0.64 -7.74 -30.26
CA ASN A 167 -0.17 -9.06 -29.88
C ASN A 167 -0.88 -9.51 -28.60
N GLU A 168 -1.43 -10.73 -28.62
CA GLU A 168 -1.97 -11.39 -27.45
C GLU A 168 -1.09 -12.60 -27.09
N TYR A 169 -0.64 -12.64 -25.84
CA TYR A 169 0.11 -13.77 -25.30
C TYR A 169 -0.38 -14.15 -23.90
N ARG A 170 -0.08 -15.38 -23.47
CA ARG A 170 -0.52 -15.89 -22.17
C ARG A 170 0.63 -16.05 -21.20
N CYS A 171 0.55 -15.42 -20.04
CA CYS A 171 1.51 -15.54 -18.94
C CYS A 171 0.80 -15.66 -17.58
N ASP A 172 1.56 -15.81 -16.50
CA ASP A 172 0.97 -15.86 -15.15
C ASP A 172 0.61 -14.44 -14.72
N VAL A 173 -0.65 -14.25 -14.38
CA VAL A 173 -1.20 -12.95 -13.99
C VAL A 173 -1.86 -13.07 -12.61
N TRP A 174 -1.58 -12.10 -11.75
CA TRP A 174 -2.32 -11.90 -10.52
C TRP A 174 -2.50 -10.43 -10.24
N HIS A 175 -3.56 -10.11 -9.51
CA HIS A 175 -3.96 -8.76 -9.18
C HIS A 175 -3.83 -8.52 -7.69
N PHE A 176 -3.78 -7.25 -7.32
CA PHE A 176 -3.62 -6.88 -5.93
C PHE A 176 -4.23 -5.52 -5.61
N SER A 177 -4.51 -5.31 -4.34
CA SER A 177 -4.71 -3.98 -3.74
C SER A 177 -3.78 -3.86 -2.54
N LEU A 178 -2.94 -2.83 -2.55
CA LEU A 178 -2.00 -2.49 -1.49
C LEU A 178 -2.60 -1.50 -0.48
N ALA A 179 -3.56 -0.68 -0.90
CA ALA A 179 -4.25 0.28 -0.04
C ALA A 179 -5.66 0.61 -0.54
N GLY A 180 -6.54 0.97 0.40
CA GLY A 180 -7.84 1.61 0.18
C GLY A 180 -9.05 0.67 0.16
N HIS A 181 -8.95 -0.53 -0.40
CA HIS A 181 -10.12 -1.40 -0.63
C HIS A 181 -10.31 -2.51 0.39
N PHE A 182 -9.25 -2.83 1.13
CA PHE A 182 -9.19 -3.92 2.08
C PHE A 182 -8.47 -3.43 3.33
N ALA A 183 -8.74 -4.07 4.46
CA ALA A 183 -8.06 -3.78 5.73
C ALA A 183 -6.54 -4.09 5.68
N GLN A 184 -6.12 -4.97 4.77
CA GLN A 184 -4.73 -5.36 4.57
C GLN A 184 -4.42 -5.51 3.07
N PRO A 185 -3.14 -5.44 2.66
CA PRO A 185 -2.76 -5.75 1.29
C PRO A 185 -3.24 -7.14 0.85
N THR A 186 -3.97 -7.18 -0.26
CA THR A 186 -4.65 -8.38 -0.75
C THR A 186 -4.18 -8.71 -2.15
N LYS A 187 -3.78 -9.96 -2.36
CA LYS A 187 -3.47 -10.56 -3.67
C LYS A 187 -4.55 -11.57 -4.04
N PHE A 188 -4.91 -11.62 -5.32
CA PHE A 188 -5.90 -12.55 -5.85
C PHE A 188 -5.65 -12.85 -7.33
N GLY A 189 -6.35 -13.86 -7.87
CA GLY A 189 -6.03 -14.43 -9.18
C GLY A 189 -4.87 -15.42 -9.10
N GLY A 190 -3.93 -15.38 -10.06
CA GLY A 190 -2.80 -16.32 -10.12
C GLY A 190 -3.01 -17.47 -11.10
N VAL A 191 -3.71 -17.20 -12.20
CA VAL A 191 -3.91 -18.15 -13.29
C VAL A 191 -3.27 -17.61 -14.56
N ARG A 192 -3.06 -18.49 -15.53
CA ARG A 192 -2.52 -18.11 -16.82
C ARG A 192 -3.58 -17.35 -17.63
N GLN A 193 -3.40 -16.05 -17.79
CA GLN A 193 -4.35 -15.15 -18.44
C GLN A 193 -3.77 -14.55 -19.73
N PRO A 194 -4.63 -14.16 -20.69
CA PRO A 194 -4.20 -13.41 -21.85
C PRO A 194 -3.83 -11.97 -21.47
N VAL A 195 -2.73 -11.50 -22.05
CA VAL A 195 -2.23 -10.13 -21.99
C VAL A 195 -2.16 -9.64 -23.42
N GLY A 196 -2.78 -8.50 -23.68
CA GLY A 196 -2.83 -7.86 -24.99
C GLY A 196 -2.02 -6.57 -24.97
N VAL A 197 -1.31 -6.33 -26.06
CA VAL A 197 -0.46 -5.16 -26.23
C VAL A 197 -0.69 -4.60 -27.63
N ALA A 198 -1.10 -3.35 -27.70
CA ALA A 198 -1.15 -2.63 -28.97
C ALA A 198 0.27 -2.30 -29.46
N GLY A 199 0.44 -2.23 -30.77
CA GLY A 199 1.63 -1.65 -31.37
C GLY A 199 1.82 -0.17 -31.00
N ARG A 200 2.98 0.38 -31.34
CA ARG A 200 3.32 1.78 -31.01
C ARG A 200 2.35 2.79 -31.63
N GLU A 201 1.85 2.47 -32.81
CA GLU A 201 0.91 3.28 -33.61
C GLU A 201 -0.49 2.67 -33.64
N GLY A 202 -0.62 1.42 -33.20
CA GLY A 202 -1.86 0.64 -33.24
C GLY A 202 -2.76 0.82 -32.04
N LEU A 203 -3.96 0.25 -32.16
CA LEU A 203 -4.91 0.03 -31.07
C LEU A 203 -5.05 -1.49 -30.89
N THR A 204 -5.53 -1.94 -29.73
CA THR A 204 -5.98 -3.33 -29.57
C THR A 204 -7.17 -3.64 -30.49
N ALA A 205 -7.53 -4.91 -30.69
CA ALA A 205 -8.65 -5.36 -31.52
C ALA A 205 -10.01 -4.89 -31.00
N GLU A 206 -10.13 -4.67 -29.69
CA GLU A 206 -11.30 -4.01 -29.12
C GLU A 206 -11.28 -2.50 -29.41
N GLY A 207 -10.13 -1.93 -29.79
CA GLY A 207 -9.97 -0.56 -30.27
C GLY A 207 -9.88 0.48 -29.15
N LEU A 208 -9.89 0.06 -27.89
CA LEU A 208 -10.10 0.96 -26.76
C LEU A 208 -8.86 1.12 -25.88
N GLU A 209 -7.82 0.29 -26.03
CA GLU A 209 -6.72 0.23 -25.06
C GLU A 209 -5.33 0.06 -25.70
N LYS A 210 -4.27 0.31 -24.92
CA LYS A 210 -2.87 0.08 -25.31
C LYS A 210 -2.26 -1.15 -24.65
N LEU A 211 -2.64 -1.40 -23.40
CA LEU A 211 -2.22 -2.56 -22.63
C LEU A 211 -3.42 -3.09 -21.85
N TRP A 212 -3.70 -4.39 -21.96
CA TRP A 212 -4.67 -5.05 -21.10
C TRP A 212 -4.09 -6.30 -20.47
N ASN A 213 -4.54 -6.59 -19.26
CA ASN A 213 -4.46 -7.93 -18.69
C ASN A 213 -5.88 -8.38 -18.33
N CYS A 214 -6.42 -9.20 -19.22
CA CYS A 214 -7.82 -9.57 -19.21
C CYS A 214 -8.12 -10.46 -17.99
N PRO A 215 -9.19 -10.17 -17.23
CA PRO A 215 -10.28 -9.24 -17.53
C PRO A 215 -10.28 -7.91 -16.75
N TRP A 216 -9.26 -7.58 -15.95
CA TRP A 216 -9.51 -6.67 -14.81
C TRP A 216 -8.77 -5.33 -14.82
N LEU A 217 -7.74 -5.13 -15.63
CA LEU A 217 -7.03 -3.85 -15.72
C LEU A 217 -6.58 -3.56 -17.15
N TYR A 218 -6.82 -2.34 -17.57
CA TYR A 218 -6.49 -1.81 -18.87
C TYR A 218 -5.90 -0.41 -18.72
N LEU A 219 -4.91 -0.08 -19.54
CA LEU A 219 -4.21 1.20 -19.54
C LEU A 219 -4.26 1.83 -20.95
N GLY A 220 -4.37 3.16 -20.99
CA GLY A 220 -4.55 3.93 -22.22
C GLY A 220 -5.97 3.89 -22.76
N CYS A 221 -6.99 4.01 -21.92
CA CYS A 221 -8.42 3.86 -22.28
C CYS A 221 -9.24 5.11 -21.92
N GLU A 222 -9.43 6.05 -22.86
CA GLU A 222 -10.25 7.25 -22.65
C GLU A 222 -11.67 7.06 -23.18
N GLY A 223 -12.61 6.76 -22.27
CA GLY A 223 -14.05 6.78 -22.59
C GLY A 223 -14.49 5.80 -23.68
N GLY A 224 -13.77 4.69 -23.87
CA GLY A 224 -14.01 3.76 -24.99
C GLY A 224 -13.29 4.17 -26.28
N ALA A 225 -12.23 4.97 -26.19
CA ALA A 225 -11.27 5.18 -27.26
C ALA A 225 -9.86 5.02 -26.68
N ALA A 226 -8.91 4.58 -27.49
CA ALA A 226 -7.53 4.50 -27.05
C ALA A 226 -6.96 5.89 -26.73
N ALA A 227 -6.50 6.06 -25.49
CA ALA A 227 -5.72 7.20 -25.05
C ALA A 227 -4.24 6.86 -25.16
N ASP A 228 -3.42 7.82 -25.57
CA ASP A 228 -1.96 7.67 -25.43
C ASP A 228 -1.51 7.81 -23.96
N ASP A 229 -2.31 8.48 -23.12
CA ASP A 229 -2.03 8.63 -21.70
C ASP A 229 -2.30 7.33 -20.92
N MET A 230 -1.23 6.67 -20.47
CA MET A 230 -1.27 5.40 -19.72
C MET A 230 -1.91 5.53 -18.34
N ARG A 231 -2.16 6.75 -17.84
CA ARG A 231 -2.97 6.96 -16.63
C ARG A 231 -4.46 6.84 -16.89
N SER A 232 -4.90 6.91 -18.15
CA SER A 232 -6.28 6.64 -18.53
C SER A 232 -6.55 5.15 -18.38
N CYS A 233 -7.28 4.76 -17.33
CA CYS A 233 -7.45 3.36 -16.94
C CYS A 233 -8.88 2.90 -17.09
N TYR A 234 -9.04 1.62 -17.42
CA TYR A 234 -10.28 0.88 -17.23
C TYR A 234 -10.02 -0.30 -16.29
N GLN A 235 -10.84 -0.47 -15.25
CA GLN A 235 -10.61 -1.49 -14.22
C GLN A 235 -11.93 -1.95 -13.61
N PHE A 236 -12.16 -3.25 -13.59
CA PHE A 236 -13.28 -3.85 -12.87
C PHE A 236 -12.98 -5.29 -12.46
N ILE A 237 -13.65 -5.81 -11.44
CA ILE A 237 -13.56 -7.22 -11.03
C ILE A 237 -14.98 -7.75 -10.90
N TYR A 238 -15.26 -8.87 -11.57
CA TYR A 238 -16.55 -9.55 -11.45
C TYR A 238 -16.83 -9.92 -9.99
N SER A 239 -18.07 -9.75 -9.54
CA SER A 239 -18.49 -10.03 -8.16
C SER A 239 -18.04 -11.40 -7.63
N GLY A 240 -18.11 -12.45 -8.45
CA GLY A 240 -17.66 -13.80 -8.09
C GLY A 240 -16.14 -13.96 -7.96
N CYS A 241 -15.35 -12.95 -8.34
CA CYS A 241 -13.89 -12.94 -8.26
C CYS A 241 -13.35 -11.94 -7.23
N VAL A 242 -14.22 -11.17 -6.57
CA VAL A 242 -13.82 -10.20 -5.55
C VAL A 242 -13.45 -10.95 -4.26
N PRO A 243 -12.24 -10.76 -3.71
CA PRO A 243 -11.87 -11.35 -2.44
C PRO A 243 -12.77 -10.89 -1.29
N GLU A 244 -12.94 -11.75 -0.29
CA GLU A 244 -13.65 -11.40 0.94
C GLU A 244 -13.00 -10.18 1.62
N GLY A 245 -13.84 -9.33 2.24
CA GLY A 245 -13.40 -8.12 2.94
C GLY A 245 -13.21 -6.90 2.03
N TYR A 246 -13.62 -6.97 0.76
CA TYR A 246 -13.69 -5.79 -0.10
C TYR A 246 -14.75 -4.81 0.42
N VAL A 247 -14.34 -3.57 0.70
CA VAL A 247 -15.22 -2.49 1.19
C VAL A 247 -15.29 -1.30 0.21
N GLY A 248 -14.73 -1.47 -0.99
CA GLY A 248 -14.73 -0.42 -2.00
C GLY A 248 -16.06 -0.29 -2.76
N PRO A 249 -16.12 0.65 -3.71
CA PRO A 249 -17.31 0.88 -4.50
C PRO A 249 -17.58 -0.26 -5.49
N TRP A 250 -18.86 -0.43 -5.79
CA TRP A 250 -19.37 -1.35 -6.79
C TRP A 250 -19.96 -0.55 -7.95
N SER A 251 -19.79 -1.04 -9.17
CA SER A 251 -20.46 -0.47 -10.34
C SER A 251 -21.94 -0.85 -10.36
N GLU A 252 -22.71 -0.18 -11.23
CA GLU A 252 -24.11 -0.52 -11.49
C GLU A 252 -24.31 -1.96 -12.00
N TYR A 253 -23.27 -2.55 -12.60
CA TYR A 253 -23.24 -3.94 -13.08
C TYR A 253 -22.82 -4.94 -11.99
N GLY A 254 -22.63 -4.50 -10.75
CA GLY A 254 -22.20 -5.36 -9.65
C GLY A 254 -20.73 -5.77 -9.71
N ASN A 255 -19.87 -5.02 -10.42
CA ASN A 255 -18.44 -5.26 -10.44
C ASN A 255 -17.72 -4.37 -9.42
N ALA A 256 -16.71 -4.90 -8.72
CA ALA A 256 -15.86 -4.07 -7.87
C ALA A 256 -14.99 -3.14 -8.72
N ALA A 257 -14.84 -1.88 -8.30
CA ALA A 257 -14.07 -0.85 -9.00
C ALA A 257 -13.00 -0.24 -8.08
N PHE A 258 -11.77 -0.72 -8.21
CA PHE A 258 -10.64 -0.24 -7.42
C PHE A 258 -10.25 1.20 -7.79
N GLY A 259 -10.53 1.66 -9.01
CA GLY A 259 -10.39 3.07 -9.38
C GLY A 259 -11.46 3.99 -8.79
N GLY A 260 -12.48 3.43 -8.12
CA GLY A 260 -13.70 4.14 -7.72
C GLY A 260 -14.82 4.08 -8.75
N ARG A 261 -14.43 3.97 -10.03
CA ARG A 261 -15.28 3.77 -11.20
C ARG A 261 -14.54 2.86 -12.16
N ALA A 262 -15.27 2.29 -13.13
CA ALA A 262 -14.66 1.42 -14.12
C ALA A 262 -13.65 2.19 -14.99
N THR A 263 -14.05 3.32 -15.56
CA THR A 263 -13.15 4.24 -16.27
C THR A 263 -12.73 5.38 -15.36
N PHE A 264 -11.44 5.67 -15.29
CA PHE A 264 -10.90 6.76 -14.47
C PHE A 264 -9.52 7.20 -14.95
N MET A 265 -9.17 8.44 -14.67
CA MET A 265 -7.80 8.93 -14.81
C MET A 265 -7.05 8.67 -13.50
N ALA A 266 -6.03 7.82 -13.52
CA ALA A 266 -5.13 7.58 -12.41
C ALA A 266 -4.31 8.85 -12.09
N ASP A 267 -3.90 9.00 -10.84
CA ASP A 267 -3.02 10.11 -10.45
C ASP A 267 -1.58 9.81 -10.88
N ASP A 268 -1.19 8.53 -10.84
CA ASP A 268 0.08 8.05 -11.39
C ASP A 268 -0.03 6.56 -11.76
N VAL A 269 0.85 6.13 -12.67
CA VAL A 269 1.06 4.72 -13.04
C VAL A 269 2.55 4.45 -12.99
N GLU A 270 2.94 3.43 -12.24
CA GLU A 270 4.31 2.97 -12.10
C GLU A 270 4.43 1.52 -12.57
N VAL A 271 5.53 1.19 -13.27
CA VAL A 271 5.91 -0.18 -13.61
C VAL A 271 7.20 -0.51 -12.88
N LEU A 272 7.15 -1.57 -12.07
CA LEU A 272 8.31 -2.13 -11.40
C LEU A 272 8.71 -3.46 -12.06
N THR A 273 9.96 -3.85 -11.88
CA THR A 273 10.43 -5.21 -12.16
C THR A 273 11.06 -5.83 -10.91
N VAL A 274 11.09 -7.15 -10.91
CA VAL A 274 11.75 -7.96 -9.89
C VAL A 274 13.20 -8.19 -10.29
N VAL A 275 14.14 -7.87 -9.39
CA VAL A 275 15.58 -8.15 -9.55
C VAL A 275 16.13 -9.00 -8.41
#